data_AF-A0A210QRV9-F1
#
_entry.id   AF-A0A210QRV9-F1
#
_cell.length_a   1.000
_cell.length_b   1.000
_cell.length_c   1.000
_cell.angle_alpha   90.00
_cell.angle_beta   90.00
_cell.angle_gamma   90.00
#
_symmetry.space_group_name_H-M   'P 1'
#
loop_
_entity.id
_entity.type
_entity.pdbx_description
1 polymer ?
#
loop_
_entity_poly.entity_id
_entity_poly.type
_entity_poly.pdbx_seq_one_letter_code
_entity_poly.pdbx_strand_id
1 'polypeptide(L)'
;MLLKERWASLQKGYNSFTKFCQKTILPHSRINRLGPWLFLLETFCLCYIGTAEIIPTLWDRYGPTFVRMNQAFTWFLGVQILMNWLCVRYVSSTYHPEIGQIHLLKRDDHSHQYTDYTLSFVEENQLNSLRHRKAPEQKRSASKNYFTWSTCKSCREVRPARCHHCNICKACVLARDHHCFFSGNCVGYKNLRHFCVFLFYSMYATVYAFLHASAYYYLELWPRTIALEILPFVTFLRNLFGQGEYHTGVLILVWWALGMFLVIGAFQFIDLVLEIPEGVTSYEFNNGIELEDSRSLLEKVRAVFGSYWLLNLIAPVHFIFPPVVDPVNWPTISGIKRAPDEFL
;
A
#
# COMPACT_ATOMS: atom_id res chain seq x y z
N MET A 1 -7.03 13.37 -19.35
CA MET A 1 -7.11 14.57 -18.49
C MET A 1 -8.36 14.53 -17.62
N LEU A 2 -9.58 14.57 -18.19
CA LEU A 2 -10.86 14.54 -17.45
C LEU A 2 -11.03 13.38 -16.46
N LEU A 3 -10.64 12.14 -16.80
CA LEU A 3 -10.73 10.99 -15.88
C LEU A 3 -9.80 11.14 -14.67
N LYS A 4 -8.57 11.65 -14.88
CA LYS A 4 -7.60 11.89 -13.80
C LYS A 4 -8.06 13.01 -12.88
N GLU A 5 -8.61 14.10 -13.42
CA GLU A 5 -9.14 15.21 -12.62
C GLU A 5 -10.36 14.78 -11.77
N ARG A 6 -11.28 14.01 -12.37
CA ARG A 6 -12.42 13.43 -11.65
C ARG A 6 -11.96 12.46 -10.56
N TRP A 7 -10.97 11.62 -10.84
CA TRP A 7 -10.38 10.70 -9.86
C TRP A 7 -9.72 11.46 -8.70
N ALA A 8 -8.91 12.48 -9.00
CA ALA A 8 -8.27 13.31 -7.98
C ALA A 8 -9.29 14.01 -7.06
N SER A 9 -10.45 14.42 -7.60
CA SER A 9 -11.55 14.97 -6.79
C SER A 9 -12.16 13.94 -5.84
N LEU A 10 -12.46 12.74 -6.34
CA LEU A 10 -12.96 11.62 -5.52
C LEU A 10 -11.98 11.24 -4.41
N GLN A 11 -10.69 11.24 -4.74
CA GLN A 11 -9.62 10.90 -3.80
C GLN A 11 -9.45 11.92 -2.70
N LYS A 12 -9.60 13.22 -3.00
CA LYS A 12 -9.68 14.26 -1.97
C LYS A 12 -10.85 14.01 -1.00
N GLY A 13 -12.02 13.63 -1.53
CA GLY A 13 -13.19 13.25 -0.72
C GLY A 13 -12.91 12.05 0.19
N TYR A 14 -12.38 10.97 -0.38
CA TYR A 14 -11.98 9.76 0.35
C TYR A 14 -10.93 10.03 1.43
N ASN A 15 -9.89 10.81 1.10
CA ASN A 15 -8.83 11.18 2.04
C ASN A 15 -9.34 12.06 3.19
N SER A 16 -10.31 12.95 2.91
CA SER A 16 -10.96 13.76 3.94
C SER A 16 -11.77 12.89 4.90
N PHE A 17 -12.58 11.98 4.35
CA PHE A 17 -13.39 11.04 5.14
C PHE A 17 -12.53 10.11 6.01
N THR A 18 -11.47 9.52 5.44
CA THR A 18 -10.56 8.65 6.19
C THR A 18 -9.84 9.39 7.31
N LYS A 19 -9.36 10.63 7.06
CA LYS A 19 -8.79 11.49 8.12
C LYS A 19 -9.81 11.78 9.23
N PHE A 20 -11.08 12.00 8.90
CA PHE A 20 -12.14 12.18 9.89
C PHE A 20 -12.35 10.92 10.74
N CYS A 21 -12.52 9.75 10.12
CA CYS A 21 -12.68 8.48 10.85
C CYS A 21 -11.48 8.18 11.76
N GLN A 22 -10.26 8.44 11.27
CA GLN A 22 -9.02 8.23 12.01
C GLN A 22 -8.88 9.15 13.24
N LYS A 23 -9.43 10.37 13.18
CA LYS A 23 -9.38 11.32 14.30
C LYS A 23 -10.45 11.02 15.37
N THR A 24 -11.60 10.48 14.95
CA THR A 24 -12.81 10.43 15.80
C THR A 24 -13.09 9.05 16.37
N ILE A 25 -12.74 7.96 15.67
CA ILE A 25 -13.24 6.61 16.01
C ILE A 25 -12.17 5.75 16.69
N LEU A 26 -10.95 5.70 16.15
CA LEU A 26 -9.89 4.81 16.63
C LEU A 26 -8.50 5.46 16.50
N PRO A 27 -7.69 5.54 17.58
CA PRO A 27 -6.37 6.14 17.51
C PRO A 27 -5.43 5.31 16.61
N HIS A 28 -4.58 6.00 15.84
CA HIS A 28 -3.68 5.41 14.85
C HIS A 28 -2.82 4.25 15.41
N SER A 29 -2.41 4.34 16.67
CA SER A 29 -1.59 3.33 17.33
C SER A 29 -2.32 2.00 17.54
N ARG A 30 -3.63 2.05 17.83
CA ARG A 30 -4.46 0.84 17.98
C ARG A 30 -4.74 0.20 16.63
N ILE A 31 -5.12 1.00 15.63
CA ILE A 31 -5.36 0.50 14.26
C ILE A 31 -4.09 -0.16 13.71
N ASN A 32 -2.92 0.48 13.88
CA ASN A 32 -1.67 -0.09 13.40
C ASN A 32 -1.29 -1.41 14.09
N ARG A 33 -1.67 -1.58 15.36
CA ARG A 33 -1.40 -2.80 16.13
C ARG A 33 -2.36 -3.93 15.76
N LEU A 34 -3.65 -3.62 15.61
CA LEU A 34 -4.72 -4.61 15.42
C LEU A 34 -4.99 -4.96 13.96
N GLY A 35 -4.83 -3.99 13.05
CA GLY A 35 -5.09 -4.15 11.62
C GLY A 35 -4.47 -5.41 11.00
N PRO A 36 -3.18 -5.69 11.25
CA PRO A 36 -2.53 -6.90 10.76
C PRO A 36 -3.18 -8.21 11.22
N TRP A 37 -3.60 -8.26 12.49
CA TRP A 37 -4.23 -9.45 13.06
C TRP A 37 -5.65 -9.63 12.57
N LEU A 38 -6.41 -8.54 12.45
CA LEU A 38 -7.75 -8.55 11.88
C LEU A 38 -7.73 -9.01 10.42
N PHE A 39 -6.78 -8.51 9.63
CA PHE A 39 -6.59 -8.93 8.25
C PHE A 39 -6.29 -10.43 8.13
N LEU A 40 -5.40 -10.97 8.97
CA LEU A 40 -5.09 -12.40 8.95
C LEU A 40 -6.28 -13.27 9.38
N LEU A 41 -6.96 -12.88 10.46
CA LEU A 41 -8.15 -13.58 10.94
C LEU A 41 -9.21 -13.64 9.85
N GLU A 42 -9.50 -12.49 9.23
CA GLU A 42 -10.48 -12.38 8.16
C GLU A 42 -10.09 -13.19 6.93
N THR A 43 -8.85 -13.09 6.47
CA THR A 43 -8.35 -13.88 5.33
C THR A 43 -8.49 -15.38 5.59
N PHE A 44 -8.18 -15.83 6.81
CA PHE A 44 -8.35 -17.22 7.21
C PHE A 44 -9.82 -17.63 7.22
N CYS A 45 -10.70 -16.84 7.84
CA CYS A 45 -12.14 -17.10 7.87
C CYS A 45 -12.74 -17.19 6.46
N LEU A 46 -12.40 -16.25 5.58
CA LEU A 46 -12.87 -16.24 4.19
C LEU A 46 -12.38 -17.48 3.42
N CYS A 47 -11.11 -17.86 3.59
CA CYS A 47 -10.56 -19.06 2.97
C CYS A 47 -11.25 -20.33 3.49
N TYR A 48 -11.47 -20.42 4.80
CA TYR A 48 -12.16 -21.56 5.43
C TYR A 48 -13.60 -21.68 4.95
N ILE A 49 -14.40 -20.62 5.07
CA ILE A 49 -15.82 -20.62 4.64
C ILE A 49 -15.94 -20.91 3.15
N GLY A 50 -15.07 -20.31 2.33
CA GLY A 50 -15.00 -20.58 0.91
C GLY A 50 -14.73 -22.05 0.59
N THR A 51 -13.73 -22.66 1.22
CA THR A 51 -13.25 -24.01 0.89
C THR A 51 -14.02 -25.13 1.57
N ALA A 52 -14.52 -24.94 2.79
CA ALA A 52 -15.20 -25.95 3.59
C ALA A 52 -16.72 -25.97 3.35
N GLU A 53 -17.32 -24.85 2.99
CA GLU A 53 -18.78 -24.71 2.91
C GLU A 53 -19.23 -24.32 1.50
N ILE A 54 -18.83 -23.14 1.01
CA ILE A 54 -19.37 -22.57 -0.23
C ILE A 54 -19.00 -23.41 -1.47
N ILE A 55 -17.72 -23.71 -1.65
CA ILE A 55 -17.22 -24.43 -2.84
C ILE A 55 -17.79 -25.86 -2.93
N PRO A 56 -17.77 -26.68 -1.86
CA PRO A 56 -18.39 -28.00 -1.89
C PRO A 56 -19.87 -27.93 -2.24
N THR A 57 -20.65 -27.04 -1.61
CA THR A 57 -22.09 -26.95 -1.87
C THR A 57 -22.40 -26.52 -3.30
N LEU A 58 -21.72 -25.50 -3.83
CA LEU A 58 -22.02 -24.97 -5.17
C LEU A 58 -21.66 -25.95 -6.30
N TRP A 59 -20.61 -26.73 -6.09
CA TRP A 59 -19.96 -27.44 -7.19
C TRP A 59 -20.04 -28.96 -7.08
N ASP A 60 -20.71 -29.51 -6.07
CA ASP A 60 -20.86 -30.96 -5.84
C ASP A 60 -21.34 -31.71 -7.09
N ARG A 61 -22.31 -31.14 -7.82
CA ARG A 61 -22.90 -31.74 -9.03
C ARG A 61 -21.91 -32.00 -10.17
N TYR A 62 -20.74 -31.35 -10.15
CA TYR A 62 -19.68 -31.50 -11.16
C TYR A 62 -18.61 -32.52 -10.74
N GLY A 63 -18.79 -33.15 -9.58
CA GLY A 63 -17.94 -34.20 -9.06
C GLY A 63 -16.76 -33.72 -8.20
N PRO A 64 -16.14 -34.63 -7.43
CA PRO A 64 -15.16 -34.30 -6.40
C PRO A 64 -13.86 -33.72 -6.95
N THR A 65 -13.51 -34.01 -8.21
CA THR A 65 -12.32 -33.42 -8.85
C THR A 65 -12.50 -31.92 -9.07
N PHE A 66 -13.67 -31.48 -9.54
CA PHE A 66 -13.93 -30.08 -9.80
C PHE A 66 -14.00 -29.26 -8.49
N VAL A 67 -14.60 -29.82 -7.44
CA VAL A 67 -14.58 -29.23 -6.09
C VAL A 67 -13.13 -29.04 -5.60
N ARG A 68 -12.30 -30.08 -5.68
CA ARG A 68 -10.90 -30.02 -5.25
C ARG A 68 -10.08 -29.03 -6.06
N MET A 69 -10.34 -28.87 -7.36
CA MET A 69 -9.65 -27.86 -8.18
C MET A 69 -9.96 -26.44 -7.71
N ASN A 70 -11.22 -26.12 -7.40
CA ASN A 70 -11.61 -24.80 -6.89
C ASN A 70 -11.05 -24.54 -5.47
N GLN A 71 -11.03 -25.57 -4.62
CA GLN A 71 -10.39 -25.49 -3.29
C GLN A 71 -8.89 -25.23 -3.43
N ALA A 72 -8.19 -26.00 -4.28
CA ALA A 72 -6.76 -25.82 -4.53
C ALA A 72 -6.44 -24.43 -5.09
N PHE A 73 -7.28 -23.92 -5.99
CA PHE A 73 -7.12 -22.58 -6.54
C PHE A 73 -7.30 -21.49 -5.47
N THR A 74 -8.28 -21.66 -4.57
CA THR A 74 -8.50 -20.74 -3.45
C THR A 74 -7.30 -20.73 -2.49
N TRP A 75 -6.74 -21.90 -2.18
CA TRP A 75 -5.51 -22.01 -1.39
C TRP A 75 -4.31 -21.38 -2.09
N PHE A 76 -4.16 -21.57 -3.40
CA PHE A 76 -3.12 -20.89 -4.18
C PHE A 76 -3.22 -19.36 -4.05
N LEU A 77 -4.41 -18.80 -4.22
CA LEU A 77 -4.63 -17.36 -4.04
C LEU A 77 -4.31 -16.92 -2.60
N GLY A 78 -4.76 -17.67 -1.60
CA GLY A 78 -4.48 -17.39 -0.18
C GLY A 78 -2.97 -17.39 0.12
N VAL A 79 -2.22 -18.34 -0.42
CA VAL A 79 -0.75 -18.39 -0.28
C VAL A 79 -0.10 -17.17 -0.91
N GLN A 80 -0.52 -16.76 -2.11
CA GLN A 80 0.04 -15.57 -2.78
C GLN A 80 -0.23 -14.28 -2.01
N ILE A 81 -1.45 -14.12 -1.48
CA ILE A 81 -1.83 -13.00 -0.62
C ILE A 81 -0.95 -12.99 0.63
N LEU A 82 -0.84 -14.12 1.34
CA LEU A 82 -0.09 -14.21 2.58
C LEU A 82 1.41 -13.94 2.38
N MET A 83 2.03 -14.58 1.38
CA MET A 83 3.45 -14.40 1.09
C MET A 83 3.80 -12.94 0.78
N ASN A 84 3.01 -12.28 -0.08
CA ASN A 84 3.27 -10.89 -0.43
C ASN A 84 2.92 -9.94 0.72
N TRP A 85 1.86 -10.22 1.47
CA TRP A 85 1.52 -9.47 2.69
C TRP A 85 2.64 -9.54 3.74
N LEU A 86 3.24 -10.72 3.96
CA LEU A 86 4.40 -10.90 4.84
C LEU A 86 5.58 -10.06 4.34
N CYS A 87 5.84 -10.04 3.03
CA CYS A 87 6.88 -9.20 2.46
C CYS A 87 6.59 -7.71 2.68
N VAL A 88 5.34 -7.24 2.47
CA VAL A 88 4.97 -5.85 2.78
C VAL A 88 5.19 -5.53 4.25
N ARG A 89 4.81 -6.44 5.15
CA ARG A 89 4.90 -6.26 6.61
C ARG A 89 6.33 -6.22 7.12
N TYR A 90 7.20 -7.10 6.64
CA TYR A 90 8.54 -7.30 7.21
C TYR A 90 9.68 -6.69 6.39
N VAL A 91 9.50 -6.44 5.09
CA VAL A 91 10.50 -5.72 4.29
C VAL A 91 10.35 -4.22 4.55
N SER A 92 11.31 -3.67 5.28
CA SER A 92 11.30 -2.26 5.70
C SER A 92 11.97 -1.35 4.67
N SER A 93 11.23 -0.34 4.22
CA SER A 93 11.75 0.78 3.41
C SER A 93 12.27 1.95 4.28
N THR A 94 12.47 1.74 5.58
CA THR A 94 13.02 2.75 6.49
C THR A 94 14.43 3.18 6.05
N TYR A 95 14.63 4.50 6.06
CA TYR A 95 15.91 5.13 5.81
C TYR A 95 16.76 5.14 7.09
N HIS A 96 17.99 4.62 6.98
CA HIS A 96 19.00 4.64 8.04
C HIS A 96 20.22 5.41 7.54
N PRO A 97 20.54 6.59 8.11
CA PRO A 97 21.62 7.46 7.63
C PRO A 97 23.00 6.78 7.61
N GLU A 98 23.30 5.96 8.62
CA GLU A 98 24.58 5.25 8.78
C GLU A 98 24.89 4.30 7.60
N ILE A 99 23.86 3.70 6.98
CA ILE A 99 24.00 2.79 5.84
C ILE A 99 24.10 3.58 4.52
N GLY A 100 23.43 4.72 4.43
CA GLY A 100 23.49 5.62 3.27
C GLY A 100 24.88 6.22 3.07
N GLN A 101 25.56 6.57 4.16
CA GLN A 101 26.94 7.06 4.13
C GLN A 101 27.92 6.03 3.56
N ILE A 102 27.75 4.74 3.87
CA ILE A 102 28.63 3.66 3.35
C ILE A 102 28.47 3.48 1.84
N HIS A 103 27.26 3.62 1.29
CA HIS A 103 27.04 3.52 -0.17
C HIS A 103 27.55 4.73 -0.95
N LEU A 104 27.53 5.92 -0.34
CA LEU A 104 28.17 7.10 -0.91
C LEU A 104 29.70 6.92 -0.95
N LEU A 105 30.29 6.41 0.13
CA LEU A 105 31.74 6.15 0.22
C LEU A 105 32.23 4.98 -0.67
N LYS A 106 31.38 3.99 -0.97
CA LYS A 106 31.76 2.83 -1.81
C LYS A 106 31.66 3.08 -3.31
N ARG A 107 30.97 4.13 -3.76
CA ARG A 107 30.82 4.45 -5.19
C ARG A 107 31.99 5.30 -5.71
N ASP A 108 32.93 5.65 -4.84
CA ASP A 108 34.06 6.56 -5.09
C ASP A 108 35.28 5.96 -5.80
N ASP A 109 35.22 4.75 -6.35
CA ASP A 109 36.36 4.26 -7.15
C ASP A 109 36.35 4.73 -8.62
N HIS A 110 35.24 5.31 -9.14
CA HIS A 110 35.17 5.67 -10.58
C HIS A 110 34.45 6.98 -10.99
N SER A 111 34.15 7.93 -10.09
CA SER A 111 33.68 9.26 -10.54
C SER A 111 33.96 10.40 -9.57
N HIS A 112 35.15 11.01 -9.69
CA HIS A 112 35.70 12.09 -8.86
C HIS A 112 35.04 13.48 -8.98
N GLN A 113 33.73 13.60 -9.24
CA GLN A 113 33.13 14.95 -9.43
C GLN A 113 31.87 15.26 -8.61
N TYR A 114 31.26 14.29 -7.93
CA TYR A 114 30.03 14.53 -7.17
C TYR A 114 30.18 14.39 -5.64
N THR A 115 31.26 13.76 -5.16
CA THR A 115 31.44 13.45 -3.74
C THR A 115 31.94 14.63 -2.91
N ASP A 116 32.65 15.58 -3.52
CA ASP A 116 33.14 16.77 -2.81
C ASP A 116 31.99 17.70 -2.36
N TYR A 117 30.92 17.83 -3.16
CA TYR A 117 29.76 18.66 -2.79
C TYR A 117 28.90 18.00 -1.71
N THR A 118 28.82 16.66 -1.71
CA THR A 118 27.93 15.92 -0.80
C THR A 118 28.54 15.78 0.59
N LEU A 119 29.86 15.55 0.68
CA LEU A 119 30.60 15.51 1.95
C LEU A 119 30.70 16.90 2.58
N SER A 120 31.02 17.95 1.80
CA SER A 120 31.03 19.32 2.31
C SER A 120 29.65 19.80 2.75
N PHE A 121 28.57 19.42 2.06
CA PHE A 121 27.19 19.74 2.47
C PHE A 121 26.74 18.98 3.73
N VAL A 122 27.18 17.73 3.92
CA VAL A 122 26.87 16.95 5.13
C VAL A 122 27.68 17.48 6.32
N GLU A 123 28.97 17.75 6.15
CA GLU A 123 29.80 18.38 7.19
C GLU A 123 29.29 19.77 7.56
N GLU A 124 28.97 20.62 6.57
CA GLU A 124 28.45 21.96 6.81
C GLU A 124 27.07 21.94 7.49
N ASN A 125 26.17 21.01 7.14
CA ASN A 125 24.88 20.89 7.81
C ASN A 125 24.96 20.24 9.20
N GLN A 126 25.84 19.26 9.41
CA GLN A 126 26.09 18.73 10.76
C GLN A 126 26.71 19.81 11.66
N LEU A 127 27.67 20.58 11.15
CA LEU A 127 28.28 21.71 11.87
C LEU A 127 27.27 22.84 12.12
N ASN A 128 26.39 23.14 11.16
CA ASN A 128 25.33 24.15 11.31
C ASN A 128 24.23 23.69 12.28
N SER A 129 23.92 22.40 12.35
CA SER A 129 22.98 21.84 13.34
C SER A 129 23.49 21.99 14.78
N LEU A 130 24.81 22.00 14.97
CA LEU A 130 25.47 22.28 16.26
C LEU A 130 25.54 23.78 16.57
N ARG A 131 25.67 24.64 15.54
CA ARG A 131 25.76 26.11 15.66
C ARG A 131 24.41 26.81 15.87
N HIS A 132 23.30 26.22 15.42
CA HIS A 132 21.97 26.85 15.49
C HIS A 132 21.28 26.88 16.86
N ARG A 133 21.99 26.68 17.99
CA ARG A 133 21.41 26.96 19.32
C ARG A 133 21.14 28.44 19.58
N LYS A 134 21.70 29.38 18.79
CA LYS A 134 21.46 30.83 18.93
C LYS A 134 21.68 31.60 17.61
N ALA A 135 20.67 31.73 16.75
CA ALA A 135 20.63 32.81 15.74
C ALA A 135 19.19 33.08 15.28
N PRO A 136 18.79 34.34 15.02
CA PRO A 136 17.43 34.70 14.64
C PRO A 136 17.13 34.39 13.16
N GLU A 137 15.86 34.12 12.92
CA GLU A 137 15.25 33.59 11.70
C GLU A 137 15.15 34.68 10.60
N GLN A 138 16.03 34.63 9.60
CA GLN A 138 15.91 35.45 8.39
C GLN A 138 15.15 34.68 7.30
N LYS A 139 13.93 35.17 7.00
CA LYS A 139 13.08 34.70 5.90
C LYS A 139 13.78 34.89 4.55
N ARG A 140 14.30 33.80 3.96
CA ARG A 140 14.62 33.73 2.53
C ARG A 140 13.69 32.73 1.86
N SER A 141 12.73 33.23 1.08
CA SER A 141 11.88 32.42 0.21
C SER A 141 12.66 32.02 -1.05
N ALA A 142 13.48 30.98 -0.94
CA ALA A 142 13.98 30.26 -2.11
C ALA A 142 13.15 28.98 -2.25
N SER A 143 12.53 28.75 -3.40
CA SER A 143 11.82 27.51 -3.70
C SER A 143 12.82 26.35 -3.57
N LYS A 144 12.70 25.55 -2.51
CA LYS A 144 13.56 24.38 -2.32
C LYS A 144 13.30 23.40 -3.46
N ASN A 145 14.36 23.00 -4.16
CA ASN A 145 14.30 21.96 -5.18
C ASN A 145 13.91 20.63 -4.51
N TYR A 146 12.82 19.97 -4.95
CA TYR A 146 12.27 18.75 -4.35
C TYR A 146 13.28 17.58 -4.41
N PHE A 147 14.20 17.66 -5.37
CA PHE A 147 15.25 16.67 -5.58
C PHE A 147 16.52 16.93 -4.76
N THR A 148 16.55 17.94 -3.89
CA THR A 148 17.68 18.12 -2.97
C THR A 148 17.47 17.37 -1.66
N TRP A 149 18.59 17.07 -1.01
CA TRP A 149 18.59 16.55 0.34
C TRP A 149 17.93 17.55 1.29
N SER A 150 17.11 17.04 2.21
CA SER A 150 16.38 17.86 3.17
C SER A 150 16.52 17.32 4.58
N THR A 151 16.40 18.17 5.59
CA THR A 151 16.44 17.74 7.00
C THR A 151 15.03 17.38 7.49
N CYS A 152 14.88 16.21 8.10
CA CYS A 152 13.64 15.83 8.77
C CYS A 152 13.54 16.49 10.14
N LYS A 153 12.52 17.33 10.38
CA LYS A 153 12.30 17.98 11.69
C LYS A 153 12.10 16.98 12.84
N SER A 154 11.42 15.84 12.58
CA SER A 154 11.12 14.82 13.59
C SER A 154 12.30 13.91 13.91
N CYS A 155 13.02 13.42 12.90
CA CYS A 155 14.17 12.54 13.09
C CYS A 155 15.46 13.31 13.37
N ARG A 156 15.54 14.59 12.98
CA ARG A 156 16.76 15.42 13.00
C ARG A 156 17.89 14.90 12.12
N GLU A 157 17.52 14.13 11.10
CA GLU A 157 18.44 13.52 10.13
C GLU A 157 18.28 14.14 8.74
N VAL A 158 19.37 14.16 7.97
CA VAL A 158 19.35 14.54 6.55
C VAL A 158 18.86 13.33 5.74
N ARG A 159 17.86 13.56 4.90
CA ARG A 159 17.21 12.53 4.07
C ARG A 159 17.28 12.90 2.58
N PRO A 160 17.36 11.90 1.69
CA PRO A 160 17.39 12.14 0.24
C PRO A 160 16.02 12.57 -0.31
N ALA A 161 15.99 12.91 -1.60
CA ALA A 161 14.76 13.21 -2.32
C ALA A 161 13.74 12.05 -2.23
N ARG A 162 12.44 12.38 -2.28
CA ARG A 162 11.31 11.43 -2.16
C ARG A 162 11.26 10.64 -0.84
N CYS A 163 12.16 10.92 0.10
CA CYS A 163 12.12 10.34 1.43
C CYS A 163 11.21 11.18 2.34
N HIS A 164 10.21 10.55 2.96
CA HIS A 164 9.22 11.26 3.77
C HIS A 164 9.06 10.62 5.15
N HIS A 165 8.81 11.45 6.17
CA HIS A 165 8.64 10.97 7.54
C HIS A 165 7.23 10.44 7.74
N CYS A 166 7.12 9.22 8.27
CA CYS A 166 5.84 8.67 8.69
C CYS A 166 5.65 8.88 10.19
N ASN A 167 4.62 9.65 10.56
CA ASN A 167 4.27 9.89 11.97
C ASN A 167 3.79 8.64 12.72
N ILE A 168 3.41 7.57 12.01
CA ILE A 168 2.96 6.29 12.59
C ILE A 168 4.17 5.39 12.84
N CYS A 169 5.00 5.15 11.83
CA CYS A 169 6.25 4.38 11.98
C CYS A 169 7.34 5.11 12.79
N LYS A 170 7.22 6.44 12.97
CA LYS A 170 8.24 7.30 13.60
C LYS A 170 9.59 7.23 12.90
N ALA A 171 9.58 7.08 11.58
CA ALA A 171 10.79 6.93 10.78
C ALA A 171 10.64 7.60 9.41
N CYS A 172 11.78 7.98 8.81
CA CYS A 172 11.85 8.38 7.42
C CYS A 172 11.83 7.14 6.51
N VAL A 173 11.06 7.19 5.43
CA VAL A 173 10.84 6.07 4.51
C VAL A 173 11.29 6.47 3.11
N LEU A 174 12.12 5.66 2.46
CA LEU A 174 12.61 5.88 1.10
C LEU A 174 11.49 5.70 0.07
N ALA A 175 11.40 6.63 -0.89
CA ALA A 175 10.32 6.70 -1.89
C ALA A 175 8.96 6.36 -1.26
N ARG A 176 8.61 7.10 -0.19
CA ARG A 176 7.47 6.75 0.64
C ARG A 176 6.18 6.83 -0.18
N ASP A 177 5.42 5.75 -0.16
CA ASP A 177 4.13 5.68 -0.82
C ASP A 177 3.01 6.01 0.18
N HIS A 178 2.71 5.08 1.09
CA HIS A 178 1.74 5.29 2.15
C HIS A 178 2.05 4.43 3.39
N HIS A 179 1.32 4.67 4.48
CA HIS A 179 1.32 3.76 5.63
C HIS A 179 0.16 2.79 5.48
N CYS A 180 0.44 1.49 5.34
CA CYS A 180 -0.61 0.50 5.18
C CYS A 180 -1.00 -0.06 6.55
N PHE A 181 -2.24 0.21 6.99
CA PHE A 181 -2.74 -0.30 8.27
C PHE A 181 -2.97 -1.82 8.27
N PHE A 182 -3.23 -2.41 7.09
CA PHE A 182 -3.43 -3.85 6.95
C PHE A 182 -2.14 -4.65 7.12
N SER A 183 -0.99 -4.08 6.76
CA SER A 183 0.32 -4.72 6.98
C SER A 183 1.01 -4.21 8.25
N GLY A 184 0.58 -3.07 8.77
CA GLY A 184 1.21 -2.41 9.92
C GLY A 184 2.59 -1.82 9.62
N ASN A 185 2.91 -1.63 8.34
CA ASN A 185 4.20 -1.13 7.87
C ASN A 185 4.01 -0.06 6.76
N CYS A 186 5.01 0.81 6.59
CA CYS A 186 5.03 1.73 5.46
C CYS A 186 5.37 1.00 4.16
N VAL A 187 4.61 1.30 3.11
CA VAL A 187 4.93 0.95 1.73
C VAL A 187 5.86 2.03 1.17
N GLY A 188 6.94 1.61 0.54
CA GLY A 188 7.93 2.47 -0.09
C GLY A 188 8.87 1.66 -0.99
N TYR A 189 10.05 2.21 -1.25
CA TYR A 189 10.96 1.70 -2.27
C TYR A 189 11.18 0.16 -2.27
N LYS A 190 11.47 -0.45 -1.11
CA LYS A 190 11.85 -1.88 -1.04
C LYS A 190 10.67 -2.84 -1.13
N ASN A 191 9.48 -2.40 -0.70
CA ASN A 191 8.31 -3.27 -0.56
C ASN A 191 7.11 -2.88 -1.43
N LEU A 192 7.20 -1.82 -2.24
CA LEU A 192 6.15 -1.40 -3.17
C LEU A 192 5.74 -2.52 -4.12
N ARG A 193 6.71 -3.27 -4.68
CA ARG A 193 6.42 -4.42 -5.55
C ARG A 193 5.54 -5.47 -4.88
N HIS A 194 5.79 -5.76 -3.60
CA HIS A 194 5.04 -6.76 -2.85
C HIS A 194 3.64 -6.25 -2.59
N PHE A 195 3.49 -4.95 -2.34
CA PHE A 195 2.19 -4.32 -2.22
C PHE A 195 1.38 -4.43 -3.52
N CYS A 196 2.01 -4.20 -4.68
CA CYS A 196 1.34 -4.37 -5.98
C CYS A 196 0.84 -5.81 -6.20
N VAL A 197 1.70 -6.81 -5.95
CA VAL A 197 1.35 -8.23 -6.13
C VAL A 197 0.31 -8.67 -5.11
N PHE A 198 0.47 -8.26 -3.85
CA PHE A 198 -0.51 -8.44 -2.78
C PHE A 198 -1.88 -7.91 -3.18
N LEU A 199 -1.94 -6.68 -3.68
CA LEU A 199 -3.19 -6.03 -4.08
C LEU A 199 -3.82 -6.72 -5.29
N PHE A 200 -3.03 -7.12 -6.28
CA PHE A 200 -3.51 -7.86 -7.45
C PHE A 200 -4.18 -9.18 -7.05
N TYR A 201 -3.50 -10.01 -6.24
CA TYR A 201 -4.07 -11.28 -5.79
C TYR A 201 -5.24 -11.09 -4.82
N SER A 202 -5.18 -10.08 -3.95
CA SER A 202 -6.29 -9.76 -3.05
C SER A 202 -7.53 -9.34 -3.83
N MET A 203 -7.38 -8.52 -4.88
CA MET A 203 -8.48 -8.15 -5.78
C MET A 203 -9.06 -9.38 -6.46
N TYR A 204 -8.21 -10.18 -7.09
CA TYR A 204 -8.64 -11.34 -7.85
C TYR A 204 -9.35 -12.36 -6.96
N ALA A 205 -8.79 -12.64 -5.77
CA ALA A 205 -9.41 -13.52 -4.79
C ALA A 205 -10.72 -12.96 -4.26
N THR A 206 -10.80 -11.65 -4.01
CA THR A 206 -12.04 -11.01 -3.56
C THR A 206 -13.14 -11.09 -4.62
N VAL A 207 -12.82 -10.83 -5.89
CA VAL A 207 -13.77 -11.02 -7.01
C VAL A 207 -14.22 -12.48 -7.09
N TYR A 208 -13.26 -13.42 -7.09
CA TYR A 208 -13.55 -14.85 -7.15
C TYR A 208 -14.45 -15.30 -5.98
N ALA A 209 -14.10 -14.93 -4.75
CA ALA A 209 -14.87 -15.25 -3.55
C ALA A 209 -16.24 -14.55 -3.53
N PHE A 210 -16.33 -13.29 -3.96
CA PHE A 210 -17.58 -12.55 -4.02
C PHE A 210 -18.55 -13.16 -5.03
N LEU A 211 -18.07 -13.61 -6.19
CA LEU A 211 -18.90 -14.32 -7.17
C LEU A 211 -19.45 -15.64 -6.62
N HIS A 212 -18.61 -16.43 -5.94
CA HIS A 212 -19.02 -17.66 -5.28
C HIS A 212 -20.01 -17.41 -4.14
N ALA A 213 -19.71 -16.46 -3.26
CA ALA A 213 -20.59 -16.08 -2.16
C ALA A 213 -21.94 -15.55 -2.67
N SER A 214 -21.95 -14.77 -3.76
CA SER A 214 -23.19 -14.28 -4.38
C SER A 214 -24.01 -15.41 -5.01
N ALA A 215 -23.35 -16.36 -5.70
CA ALA A 215 -24.02 -17.53 -6.24
C ALA A 215 -24.61 -18.41 -5.12
N TYR A 216 -23.85 -18.65 -4.06
CA TYR A 216 -24.32 -19.39 -2.88
C TYR A 216 -25.50 -18.68 -2.21
N TYR A 217 -25.39 -17.37 -2.01
CA TYR A 217 -26.46 -16.57 -1.46
C TYR A 217 -27.75 -16.70 -2.29
N TYR A 218 -27.66 -16.55 -3.61
CA TYR A 218 -28.81 -16.62 -4.50
C TYR A 218 -29.46 -18.00 -4.55
N LEU A 219 -28.66 -19.07 -4.56
CA LEU A 219 -29.15 -20.44 -4.71
C LEU A 219 -29.62 -21.06 -3.39
N GLU A 220 -28.89 -20.85 -2.30
CA GLU A 220 -29.10 -21.56 -1.03
C GLU A 220 -29.78 -20.71 0.05
N LEU A 221 -29.42 -19.42 0.15
CA LEU A 221 -29.91 -18.55 1.22
C LEU A 221 -31.20 -17.83 0.82
N TRP A 222 -31.25 -17.23 -0.37
CA TRP A 222 -32.38 -16.42 -0.84
C TRP A 222 -33.74 -17.12 -0.72
N PRO A 223 -33.91 -18.43 -1.06
CA PRO A 223 -35.20 -19.11 -0.90
C PRO A 223 -35.63 -19.30 0.56
N ARG A 224 -34.71 -19.19 1.53
CA ARG A 224 -34.92 -19.47 2.96
C ARG A 224 -34.93 -18.20 3.81
N THR A 225 -34.47 -17.08 3.25
CA THR A 225 -34.37 -15.78 3.94
C THR A 225 -35.43 -14.81 3.47
N ILE A 226 -35.91 -13.93 4.34
CA ILE A 226 -36.69 -12.77 3.89
C ILE A 226 -35.77 -11.69 3.31
N ALA A 227 -36.24 -10.92 2.33
CA ALA A 227 -35.40 -9.94 1.62
C ALA A 227 -34.67 -8.94 2.55
N LEU A 228 -35.27 -8.58 3.69
CA LEU A 228 -34.65 -7.66 4.66
C LEU A 228 -33.46 -8.27 5.42
N GLU A 229 -33.34 -9.60 5.49
CA GLU A 229 -32.20 -10.27 6.13
C GLU A 229 -30.89 -10.05 5.38
N ILE A 230 -30.92 -9.64 4.10
CA ILE A 230 -29.69 -9.25 3.41
C ILE A 230 -28.98 -8.09 4.10
N LEU A 231 -29.71 -7.26 4.86
CA LEU A 231 -29.14 -6.14 5.60
C LEU A 231 -28.42 -6.67 6.85
N PRO A 232 -27.11 -6.37 7.03
CA PRO A 232 -26.32 -6.98 8.09
C PRO A 232 -26.83 -6.60 9.48
N PHE A 233 -27.38 -5.39 9.63
CA PHE A 233 -28.02 -4.94 10.87
C PHE A 233 -29.28 -5.74 11.21
N VAL A 234 -30.14 -6.01 10.22
CA VAL A 234 -31.38 -6.78 10.44
C VAL A 234 -31.04 -8.21 10.84
N THR A 235 -30.11 -8.83 10.11
CA THR A 235 -29.64 -10.19 10.41
C THR A 235 -28.97 -10.29 11.77
N PHE A 236 -28.16 -9.30 12.15
CA PHE A 236 -27.58 -9.22 13.48
C PHE A 236 -28.66 -9.19 14.58
N LEU A 237 -29.67 -8.32 14.45
CA LEU A 237 -30.76 -8.22 15.42
C LEU A 237 -31.54 -9.53 15.53
N ARG A 238 -31.87 -10.16 14.40
CA ARG A 238 -32.61 -11.44 14.40
C ARG A 238 -31.83 -12.54 15.10
N ASN A 239 -30.53 -12.67 14.84
CA ASN A 239 -29.68 -13.63 15.54
C ASN A 239 -29.61 -13.33 17.05
N LEU A 240 -29.49 -12.05 17.42
CA LEU A 240 -29.46 -11.63 18.83
C LEU A 240 -30.73 -12.01 19.59
N PHE A 241 -31.90 -11.94 18.95
CA PHE A 241 -33.19 -12.32 19.53
C PHE A 241 -33.56 -13.80 19.31
N GLY A 242 -32.65 -14.64 18.79
CA GLY A 242 -32.90 -16.06 18.55
C GLY A 242 -33.91 -16.34 17.42
N GLN A 243 -34.18 -15.35 16.57
CA GLN A 243 -35.11 -15.44 15.43
C GLN A 243 -34.41 -15.76 14.10
N GLY A 244 -33.09 -15.94 14.12
CA GLY A 244 -32.27 -16.25 12.94
C GLY A 244 -31.25 -17.33 13.24
N GLU A 245 -30.81 -18.02 12.19
CA GLU A 245 -29.72 -18.98 12.27
C GLU A 245 -28.38 -18.24 12.27
N TYR A 246 -27.56 -18.49 13.30
CA TYR A 246 -26.24 -17.86 13.43
C TYR A 246 -25.36 -18.06 12.19
N HIS A 247 -25.42 -19.26 11.60
CA HIS A 247 -24.67 -19.62 10.40
C HIS A 247 -25.02 -18.71 9.21
N THR A 248 -26.31 -18.55 8.90
CA THR A 248 -26.81 -17.63 7.88
C THR A 248 -26.33 -16.21 8.11
N GLY A 249 -26.34 -15.76 9.37
CA GLY A 249 -25.84 -14.42 9.67
C GLY A 249 -24.36 -14.21 9.44
N VAL A 250 -23.53 -15.22 9.75
CA VAL A 250 -22.09 -15.19 9.44
C VAL A 250 -21.87 -15.11 7.92
N LEU A 251 -22.60 -15.89 7.13
CA LEU A 251 -22.47 -15.88 5.67
C LEU A 251 -22.88 -14.54 5.04
N ILE A 252 -23.94 -13.90 5.57
CA ILE A 252 -24.35 -12.56 5.12
C ILE A 252 -23.30 -11.51 5.47
N LEU A 253 -22.72 -11.57 6.69
CA LEU A 253 -21.62 -10.69 7.08
C LEU A 253 -20.39 -10.87 6.20
N VAL A 254 -20.04 -12.12 5.86
CA VAL A 254 -18.95 -12.45 4.94
C VAL A 254 -19.20 -11.87 3.55
N TRP A 255 -20.43 -12.00 3.03
CA TRP A 255 -20.79 -11.44 1.72
C TRP A 255 -20.63 -9.91 1.70
N TRP A 256 -21.07 -9.22 2.76
CA TRP A 256 -20.86 -7.76 2.90
C TRP A 256 -19.40 -7.38 3.06
N ALA A 257 -18.62 -8.14 3.85
CA ALA A 257 -17.19 -7.92 4.01
C ALA A 257 -16.48 -8.01 2.65
N LEU A 258 -16.75 -9.07 1.87
CA LEU A 258 -16.21 -9.23 0.51
C LEU A 258 -16.58 -8.05 -0.41
N GLY A 259 -17.83 -7.55 -0.34
CA GLY A 259 -18.25 -6.35 -1.07
C GLY A 259 -17.44 -5.10 -0.67
N MET A 260 -17.22 -4.90 0.63
CA MET A 260 -16.41 -3.78 1.13
C MET A 260 -14.93 -3.88 0.69
N PHE A 261 -14.34 -5.09 0.75
CA PHE A 261 -12.99 -5.31 0.23
C PHE A 261 -12.89 -5.07 -1.26
N LEU A 262 -13.92 -5.43 -2.03
CA LEU A 262 -13.94 -5.19 -3.46
C LEU A 262 -13.91 -3.68 -3.76
N VAL A 263 -14.70 -2.89 -3.04
CA VAL A 263 -14.73 -1.42 -3.22
C VAL A 263 -13.40 -0.77 -2.80
N ILE A 264 -12.88 -1.11 -1.61
CA ILE A 264 -11.62 -0.56 -1.10
C ILE A 264 -10.44 -0.99 -1.98
N GLY A 265 -10.41 -2.27 -2.35
CA GLY A 265 -9.42 -2.83 -3.26
C GLY A 265 -9.46 -2.12 -4.61
N ALA A 266 -10.65 -1.98 -5.22
CA ALA A 266 -10.82 -1.30 -6.51
C ALA A 266 -10.25 0.12 -6.49
N PHE A 267 -10.51 0.86 -5.41
CA PHE A 267 -9.96 2.19 -5.23
C PHE A 267 -8.42 2.17 -5.23
N GLN A 268 -7.81 1.32 -4.40
CA GLN A 268 -6.34 1.21 -4.33
C GLN A 268 -5.71 0.70 -5.64
N PHE A 269 -6.41 -0.17 -6.37
CA PHE A 269 -5.90 -0.72 -7.62
C PHE A 269 -5.94 0.31 -8.73
N ILE A 270 -6.99 1.14 -8.77
CA ILE A 270 -7.06 2.27 -9.70
C ILE A 270 -5.96 3.28 -9.40
N ASP A 271 -5.71 3.61 -8.12
CA ASP A 271 -4.57 4.47 -7.73
C ASP A 271 -3.26 3.94 -8.31
N LEU A 272 -2.99 2.64 -8.12
CA LEU A 272 -1.77 2.00 -8.62
C LEU A 272 -1.64 2.10 -10.15
N VAL A 273 -2.74 1.85 -10.87
CA VAL A 273 -2.79 1.91 -12.34
C VAL A 273 -2.62 3.34 -12.86
N LEU A 274 -3.01 4.35 -12.09
CA LEU A 274 -2.82 5.75 -12.45
C LEU A 274 -1.45 6.30 -12.07
N GLU A 275 -0.86 5.86 -10.96
CA GLU A 275 0.39 6.41 -10.42
C GLU A 275 1.65 5.78 -11.04
N ILE A 276 1.69 4.46 -11.23
CA ILE A 276 2.86 3.76 -11.82
C ILE A 276 3.26 4.33 -13.19
N PRO A 277 2.33 4.56 -14.15
CA PRO A 277 2.67 5.14 -15.45
C PRO A 277 3.23 6.55 -15.38
N GLU A 278 2.88 7.30 -14.34
CA GLU A 278 3.41 8.65 -14.13
C GLU A 278 4.78 8.63 -13.45
N GLY A 279 5.10 7.55 -12.70
CA GLY A 279 6.34 7.43 -11.95
C GLY A 279 6.30 8.14 -10.59
N VAL A 280 5.10 8.50 -10.12
CA VAL A 280 4.85 9.18 -8.85
C VAL A 280 4.45 8.16 -7.77
N THR A 281 4.71 8.51 -6.51
CA THR A 281 4.19 7.78 -5.34
C THR A 281 2.82 8.34 -4.95
N SER A 282 2.02 7.56 -4.21
CA SER A 282 0.77 8.06 -3.64
C SER A 282 0.99 9.24 -2.72
N TYR A 283 2.14 9.32 -2.02
CA TYR A 283 2.46 10.50 -1.21
C TYR A 283 2.60 11.75 -2.07
N GLU A 284 3.34 11.67 -3.17
CA GLU A 284 3.55 12.79 -4.08
C GLU A 284 2.24 13.25 -4.71
N PHE A 285 1.45 12.29 -5.21
CA PHE A 285 0.13 12.55 -5.78
C PHE A 285 -0.79 13.26 -4.77
N ASN A 286 -0.90 12.73 -3.55
CA ASN A 286 -1.79 13.27 -2.51
C ASN A 286 -1.34 14.64 -1.96
N ASN A 287 -0.06 14.99 -2.08
CA ASN A 287 0.47 16.29 -1.67
C ASN A 287 0.60 17.26 -2.86
N GLY A 288 0.09 16.92 -4.05
CA GLY A 288 0.14 17.78 -5.22
C GLY A 288 1.56 18.08 -5.71
N ILE A 289 2.49 17.14 -5.49
CA ILE A 289 3.87 17.24 -5.97
C ILE A 289 3.88 16.80 -7.44
N GLU A 290 3.97 17.77 -8.34
CA GLU A 290 4.01 17.54 -9.79
C GLU A 290 5.43 17.17 -10.24
N LEU A 291 5.61 15.91 -10.65
CA LEU A 291 6.87 15.37 -11.16
C LEU A 291 6.76 15.00 -12.63
N GLU A 292 7.84 15.15 -13.37
CA GLU A 292 8.02 14.69 -14.74
C GLU A 292 9.06 13.58 -14.77
N ASP A 293 8.64 12.37 -15.14
CA ASP A 293 9.50 11.21 -15.27
C ASP A 293 9.70 10.87 -16.74
N SER A 294 10.92 11.13 -17.23
CA SER A 294 11.34 10.97 -18.64
C SER A 294 11.40 9.52 -19.12
N ARG A 295 11.30 8.55 -18.21
CA ARG A 295 11.33 7.12 -18.55
C ARG A 295 10.09 6.70 -19.36
N SER A 296 10.26 5.68 -20.19
CA SER A 296 9.13 4.99 -20.84
C SER A 296 8.28 4.21 -19.82
N LEU A 297 7.04 3.88 -20.19
CA LEU A 297 6.14 3.08 -19.33
C LEU A 297 6.78 1.75 -18.89
N LEU A 298 7.46 1.05 -19.80
CA LEU A 298 8.10 -0.22 -19.48
C LEU A 298 9.24 -0.07 -18.48
N GLU A 299 10.02 1.00 -18.57
CA GLU A 299 11.07 1.32 -17.61
C GLU A 299 10.51 1.66 -16.22
N LYS A 300 9.37 2.37 -16.17
CA LYS A 300 8.65 2.65 -14.91
C LYS A 300 8.11 1.37 -14.27
N VAL A 301 7.52 0.47 -15.04
CA VAL A 301 7.07 -0.85 -14.56
C VAL A 301 8.26 -1.68 -14.07
N ARG A 302 9.36 -1.74 -14.83
CA ARG A 302 10.59 -2.44 -14.44
C ARG A 302 11.27 -1.82 -13.22
N ALA A 303 11.11 -0.51 -12.98
CA ALA A 303 11.60 0.14 -11.77
C ALA A 303 10.94 -0.43 -10.51
N VAL A 304 9.65 -0.77 -10.57
CA VAL A 304 8.91 -1.37 -9.46
C VAL A 304 9.18 -2.89 -9.39
N PHE A 305 8.90 -3.60 -10.48
CA PHE A 305 8.84 -5.06 -10.50
C PHE A 305 10.15 -5.76 -10.93
N GLY A 306 11.18 -5.02 -11.33
CA GLY A 306 12.44 -5.59 -11.82
C GLY A 306 12.36 -6.12 -13.26
N SER A 307 13.48 -6.68 -13.75
CA SER A 307 13.62 -7.15 -15.14
C SER A 307 12.66 -8.29 -15.50
N TYR A 308 12.36 -9.16 -14.54
CA TYR A 308 11.46 -10.32 -14.69
C TYR A 308 10.09 -10.05 -14.07
N TRP A 309 9.51 -8.89 -14.39
CA TRP A 309 8.28 -8.40 -13.77
C TRP A 309 7.10 -9.38 -13.86
N LEU A 310 6.94 -10.10 -14.98
CA LEU A 310 5.87 -11.08 -15.15
C LEU A 310 6.04 -12.30 -14.25
N LEU A 311 7.28 -12.78 -14.06
CA LEU A 311 7.57 -13.88 -13.15
C LEU A 311 7.31 -13.48 -11.69
N ASN A 312 7.62 -12.22 -11.35
CA ASN A 312 7.31 -11.64 -10.04
C ASN A 312 5.80 -11.56 -9.73
N LEU A 313 4.93 -11.65 -10.74
CA LEU A 313 3.48 -11.77 -10.52
C LEU A 313 3.07 -13.17 -10.07
N ILE A 314 3.88 -14.22 -10.30
CA ILE A 314 3.51 -15.62 -10.02
C ILE A 314 4.35 -16.20 -8.88
N ALA A 315 5.62 -15.82 -8.80
CA ALA A 315 6.52 -16.28 -7.74
C ALA A 315 7.36 -15.10 -7.25
N PRO A 316 7.57 -14.94 -5.93
CA PRO A 316 8.34 -13.84 -5.38
C PRO A 316 9.85 -14.06 -5.62
N VAL A 317 10.30 -14.02 -6.87
CA VAL A 317 11.72 -14.18 -7.27
C VAL A 317 12.58 -12.94 -6.98
N HIS A 318 12.01 -11.93 -6.34
CA HIS A 318 12.65 -10.68 -5.96
C HIS A 318 13.95 -10.80 -5.15
N PHE A 319 14.14 -11.87 -4.37
CA PHE A 319 15.42 -12.13 -3.67
C PHE A 319 16.58 -12.34 -4.65
N ILE A 320 16.26 -12.80 -5.86
CA ILE A 320 17.21 -13.07 -6.94
C ILE A 320 17.42 -11.80 -7.78
N PHE A 321 16.40 -10.94 -7.89
CA PHE A 321 16.40 -9.76 -8.77
C PHE A 321 15.96 -8.48 -8.04
N PRO A 322 16.90 -7.74 -7.41
CA PRO A 322 16.60 -6.49 -6.73
C PRO A 322 16.12 -5.40 -7.72
N PRO A 323 15.44 -4.33 -7.25
CA PRO A 323 15.10 -3.18 -8.08
C PRO A 323 16.36 -2.53 -8.67
N VAL A 324 16.28 -2.11 -9.94
CA VAL A 324 17.41 -1.56 -10.69
C VAL A 324 17.69 -0.08 -10.34
N VAL A 325 16.70 0.61 -9.77
CA VAL A 325 16.73 2.06 -9.56
C VAL A 325 17.38 2.41 -8.23
N ASP A 326 18.30 3.36 -8.20
CA ASP A 326 18.89 3.90 -6.98
C ASP A 326 17.81 4.64 -6.15
N PRO A 327 17.56 4.27 -4.87
CA PRO A 327 16.54 4.91 -4.05
C PRO A 327 16.90 6.33 -3.59
N VAL A 328 18.15 6.75 -3.77
CA VAL A 328 18.68 8.06 -3.34
C VAL A 328 18.73 9.03 -4.52
N ASN A 329 19.20 8.55 -5.69
CA ASN A 329 19.43 9.38 -6.86
C ASN A 329 18.38 9.13 -7.95
N TRP A 330 17.67 10.19 -8.35
CA TRP A 330 16.55 10.13 -9.30
C TRP A 330 16.82 10.96 -10.57
N PRO A 331 17.87 10.64 -11.36
CA PRO A 331 18.32 11.50 -12.48
C PRO A 331 17.29 11.62 -13.61
N THR A 332 16.40 10.65 -13.74
CA THR A 332 15.37 10.62 -14.80
C THR A 332 14.08 11.32 -14.42
N ILE A 333 13.96 11.76 -13.16
CA ILE A 333 12.78 12.43 -12.63
C ILE A 333 13.16 13.89 -12.35
N SER A 334 12.49 14.80 -13.01
CA SER A 334 12.67 16.24 -12.85
C SER A 334 11.32 16.90 -12.58
N GLY A 335 11.28 18.06 -11.94
CA GLY A 335 10.06 18.86 -11.91
C GLY A 335 9.77 19.52 -10.58
N ILE A 336 9.75 20.85 -10.59
CA ILE A 336 8.80 21.62 -9.79
C ILE A 336 8.05 22.49 -10.78
N LYS A 337 6.74 22.27 -10.94
CA LYS A 337 5.82 23.29 -11.50
C LYS A 337 5.09 24.06 -10.40
N ARG A 338 4.87 23.46 -9.21
CA ARG A 338 4.36 24.11 -7.99
C ARG A 338 4.67 23.24 -6.77
N ALA A 339 5.05 23.85 -5.64
CA ALA A 339 5.04 23.21 -4.33
C ALA A 339 3.93 23.86 -3.48
N PRO A 340 3.17 23.11 -2.67
CA PRO A 340 2.27 23.71 -1.69
C PRO A 340 3.05 24.56 -0.68
N ASP A 341 2.50 25.69 -0.27
CA ASP A 341 3.11 26.64 0.68
C ASP A 341 3.44 26.02 2.06
N GLU A 342 2.95 24.81 2.34
CA GLU A 342 3.11 24.11 3.63
C GLU A 342 4.44 23.36 3.82
N PHE A 343 5.35 23.37 2.84
CA PHE A 343 6.70 22.76 2.99
C PHE A 343 7.79 23.75 3.46
N LEU A 344 7.41 24.98 3.85
CA LEU A 344 8.29 25.97 4.47
C LEU A 344 8.31 25.82 6.00
#